data_AF-A0A842SPD4-F1
#
_entry.id   AF-A0A842SPD4-F1
#
_cell.length_a   1.000
_cell.length_b   1.000
_cell.length_c   1.000
_cell.angle_alpha   90.00
_cell.angle_beta   90.00
_cell.angle_gamma   90.00
#
_symmetry.space_group_name_H-M   'P 1'
#
loop_
_entity.id
_entity.type
_entity.pdbx_description
1 polymer ?
#
loop_
_entity_poly.entity_id
_entity_poly.type
_entity_poly.pdbx_seq_one_letter_code
_entity_poly.pdbx_strand_id
1 'polypeptide(L)'
;MRNINSILEAGEQVIKKQASVYDQGIGNQSDGTLYLTNRSLIFHVNQNTMYRGLELIIEGEKNAHIEFIKIPLENITNIDKKRLSIEVFTAGSYFREIEGRKYLLGPKGYDRSFEIEQSSFKFTLGIFADKEEWVNLINQNRNSLAPSEPTPPKEISQKEQVEATAMREKIIIKEIVKIKCPYCGTLNDQTSSRCQHCGARIN
;
A
#
# COMPACT_ATOMS: atom_id res chain seq x y z
N MET A 1 -0.63 -6.07 -22.16
CA MET A 1 0.23 -5.58 -21.08
C MET A 1 0.40 -4.07 -21.22
N ARG A 2 -0.13 -3.27 -20.28
CA ARG A 2 0.04 -1.81 -20.32
C ARG A 2 1.52 -1.44 -20.14
N ASN A 3 1.94 -0.30 -20.68
CA ASN A 3 3.30 0.17 -20.45
C ASN A 3 3.43 0.67 -19.00
N ILE A 4 4.47 0.27 -18.26
CA ILE A 4 4.68 0.75 -16.88
C ILE A 4 4.70 2.28 -16.80
N ASN A 5 5.15 2.97 -17.86
CA ASN A 5 5.20 4.42 -17.94
C ASN A 5 3.82 5.09 -17.87
N SER A 6 2.72 4.37 -18.14
CA SER A 6 1.37 4.93 -17.95
C SER A 6 0.87 4.86 -16.50
N ILE A 7 1.64 4.24 -15.60
CA ILE A 7 1.28 4.03 -14.18
C ILE A 7 2.16 4.91 -13.27
N LEU A 8 3.33 5.32 -13.76
CA LEU A 8 4.25 6.18 -13.02
C LEU A 8 3.70 7.62 -12.91
N GLU A 9 3.85 8.21 -11.74
CA GLU A 9 3.59 9.62 -11.52
C GLU A 9 4.67 10.53 -12.10
N ALA A 10 4.38 11.82 -12.21
CA ALA A 10 5.38 12.80 -12.63
C ALA A 10 6.58 12.81 -11.67
N GLY A 11 7.77 12.56 -12.22
CA GLY A 11 9.03 12.46 -11.45
C GLY A 11 9.24 11.11 -10.76
N GLU A 12 8.33 10.15 -10.92
CA GLU A 12 8.51 8.78 -10.46
C GLU A 12 9.41 8.01 -11.46
N GLN A 13 10.43 7.33 -10.94
CA GLN A 13 11.42 6.61 -11.75
C GLN A 13 11.60 5.19 -11.25
N VAL A 14 11.69 4.23 -12.18
CA VAL A 14 11.96 2.82 -11.85
C VAL A 14 13.41 2.66 -11.42
N ILE A 15 13.62 2.12 -10.23
CA ILE A 15 14.92 1.82 -9.63
C ILE A 15 15.31 0.37 -9.90
N LYS A 16 14.36 -0.56 -9.69
CA LYS A 16 14.59 -1.99 -9.87
C LYS A 16 13.36 -2.66 -10.47
N LYS A 17 13.60 -3.71 -11.25
CA LYS A 17 12.58 -4.53 -11.89
C LYS A 17 12.93 -6.00 -11.75
N GLN A 18 11.94 -6.84 -11.49
CA GLN A 18 12.08 -8.29 -11.59
C GLN A 18 10.81 -8.92 -12.15
N ALA A 19 10.95 -9.71 -13.22
CA ALA A 19 9.88 -10.51 -13.80
C ALA A 19 9.70 -11.84 -13.05
N SER A 20 8.58 -12.52 -13.27
CA SER A 20 8.30 -13.84 -12.68
C SER A 20 8.31 -13.83 -11.15
N VAL A 21 7.79 -12.73 -10.57
CA VAL A 21 7.50 -12.63 -9.14
C VAL A 21 6.08 -13.14 -8.93
N TYR A 22 5.88 -13.93 -7.89
CA TYR A 22 4.57 -14.52 -7.59
C TYR A 22 3.93 -13.86 -6.39
N ASP A 23 2.65 -13.52 -6.50
CA ASP A 23 1.83 -13.22 -5.33
C ASP A 23 1.27 -14.52 -4.73
N GLN A 24 1.40 -14.66 -3.41
CA GLN A 24 0.88 -15.80 -2.65
C GLN A 24 -0.33 -15.45 -1.77
N GLY A 25 -0.68 -14.17 -1.64
CA GLY A 25 -1.72 -13.71 -0.71
C GLY A 25 -3.15 -13.92 -1.20
N ILE A 26 -3.38 -13.99 -2.51
CA ILE A 26 -4.73 -13.84 -3.07
C ILE A 26 -5.15 -15.08 -3.85
N GLY A 27 -5.38 -16.20 -3.14
CA GLY A 27 -6.14 -17.38 -3.58
C GLY A 27 -5.62 -18.20 -4.78
N ASN A 28 -4.81 -17.61 -5.64
CA ASN A 28 -4.26 -18.13 -6.88
C ASN A 28 -2.90 -17.47 -7.13
N GLN A 29 -1.86 -18.27 -7.33
CA GLN A 29 -0.51 -17.77 -7.58
C GLN A 29 -0.50 -16.99 -8.90
N SER A 30 -0.38 -15.67 -8.81
CA SER A 30 -0.32 -14.79 -9.97
C SER A 30 1.14 -14.49 -10.29
N ASP A 31 1.60 -14.83 -11.50
CA ASP A 31 2.91 -14.37 -12.01
C ASP A 31 2.76 -12.91 -12.43
N GLY A 32 3.70 -12.08 -12.01
CA GLY A 32 3.80 -10.71 -12.46
C GLY A 32 5.23 -10.20 -12.51
N THR A 33 5.33 -8.92 -12.84
CA THR A 33 6.58 -8.17 -12.75
C THR A 33 6.50 -7.20 -11.59
N LEU A 34 7.46 -7.29 -10.67
CA LEU A 34 7.63 -6.33 -9.60
C LEU A 34 8.54 -5.18 -10.04
N TYR A 35 8.12 -3.97 -9.75
CA TYR A 35 8.89 -2.74 -9.95
C TYR A 35 9.04 -2.04 -8.61
N LEU A 36 10.27 -1.66 -8.26
CA LEU A 36 10.54 -0.66 -7.23
C LEU A 36 10.79 0.67 -7.94
N THR A 37 10.09 1.70 -7.53
CA THR A 37 10.33 3.09 -7.94
C THR A 37 10.87 3.89 -6.77
N ASN A 38 11.23 5.15 -7.01
CA ASN A 38 11.57 6.09 -5.95
C ASN A 38 10.37 6.49 -5.05
N ARG A 39 9.14 6.08 -5.36
CA ARG A 39 7.92 6.44 -4.61
C ARG A 39 7.02 5.26 -4.25
N SER A 40 7.08 4.17 -4.99
CA SER A 40 6.13 3.08 -4.85
C SER A 40 6.75 1.73 -5.17
N LEU A 41 6.11 0.70 -4.66
CA LEU A 41 6.27 -0.67 -5.11
C LEU A 41 5.08 -1.04 -5.99
N ILE A 42 5.33 -1.51 -7.21
CA ILE A 42 4.30 -1.82 -8.19
C ILE A 42 4.41 -3.29 -8.59
N PHE A 43 3.38 -4.09 -8.34
CA PHE A 43 3.25 -5.44 -8.87
C PHE A 43 2.31 -5.43 -10.07
N HIS A 44 2.83 -5.68 -11.26
CA HIS A 44 2.06 -5.73 -12.50
C HIS A 44 1.78 -7.19 -12.86
N VAL A 45 0.51 -7.58 -12.82
CA VAL A 45 0.07 -8.95 -13.07
C VAL A 45 0.21 -9.30 -14.55
N ASN A 46 0.75 -10.49 -14.84
CA ASN A 46 0.84 -10.97 -16.21
C ASN A 46 -0.53 -11.46 -16.69
N GLN A 47 -1.16 -10.75 -17.63
CA GLN A 47 -2.49 -11.09 -18.16
C GLN A 47 -2.58 -12.48 -18.82
N ASN A 48 -1.45 -13.10 -19.14
CA ASN A 48 -1.43 -14.42 -19.78
C ASN A 48 -1.50 -15.59 -18.79
N THR A 49 -1.44 -15.34 -17.48
CA THR A 49 -1.74 -16.38 -16.50
C THR A 49 -3.25 -16.59 -16.48
N MET A 50 -3.70 -17.83 -16.74
CA MET A 50 -5.10 -18.27 -16.80
C MET A 50 -5.95 -17.99 -15.54
N TYR A 51 -5.38 -17.37 -14.51
CA TYR A 51 -6.05 -17.09 -13.25
C TYR A 51 -6.95 -15.86 -13.40
N ARG A 52 -8.22 -16.14 -13.74
CA ARG A 52 -9.32 -15.20 -13.64
C ARG A 52 -9.46 -14.77 -12.18
N GLY A 53 -9.20 -13.49 -11.92
CA GLY A 53 -9.66 -12.80 -10.72
C GLY A 53 -8.71 -12.94 -9.54
N LEU A 54 -7.80 -11.98 -9.41
CA LEU A 54 -7.55 -11.42 -8.08
C LEU A 54 -8.88 -10.80 -7.62
N GLU A 55 -9.71 -11.58 -6.96
CA GLU A 55 -10.88 -11.06 -6.25
C GLU A 55 -10.36 -10.36 -4.99
N LEU A 56 -9.86 -9.15 -5.15
CA LEU A 56 -9.84 -8.21 -4.04
C LEU A 56 -11.30 -7.90 -3.75
N ILE A 57 -11.80 -8.44 -2.64
CA ILE A 57 -13.10 -8.05 -2.09
C ILE A 57 -12.91 -6.64 -1.54
N ILE A 58 -12.90 -5.65 -2.43
CA ILE A 58 -13.09 -4.27 -2.07
C ILE A 58 -14.57 -4.16 -1.77
N GLU A 59 -14.91 -3.82 -0.53
CA GLU A 59 -16.27 -3.84 0.01
C GLU A 59 -17.32 -3.32 -1.00
N GLY A 60 -18.02 -4.25 -1.65
CA GLY A 60 -19.16 -3.95 -2.53
C GLY A 60 -18.96 -4.10 -4.04
N GLU A 61 -17.73 -4.18 -4.57
CA GLU A 61 -17.48 -4.37 -6.00
C GLU A 61 -16.95 -5.77 -6.31
N LYS A 62 -17.81 -6.65 -6.83
CA LYS A 62 -17.38 -7.95 -7.35
C LYS A 62 -16.82 -7.78 -8.76
N ASN A 63 -15.66 -8.38 -9.02
CA ASN A 63 -15.07 -8.64 -10.35
C ASN A 63 -14.27 -7.52 -11.04
N ALA A 64 -13.57 -6.64 -10.30
CA ALA A 64 -12.59 -5.77 -10.94
C ALA A 64 -11.37 -6.60 -11.40
N HIS A 65 -11.04 -6.56 -12.70
CA HIS A 65 -9.81 -7.16 -13.22
C HIS A 65 -8.62 -6.31 -12.78
N ILE A 66 -7.86 -6.78 -11.81
CA ILE A 66 -6.68 -6.06 -11.31
C ILE A 66 -5.51 -6.31 -12.24
N GLU A 67 -5.10 -5.26 -12.94
CA GLU A 67 -3.91 -5.29 -13.78
C GLU A 67 -2.63 -5.04 -12.98
N PHE A 68 -2.70 -4.23 -11.92
CA PHE A 68 -1.56 -3.92 -11.08
C PHE A 68 -1.97 -3.57 -9.65
N ILE A 69 -1.04 -3.76 -8.73
CA ILE A 69 -1.11 -3.31 -7.33
C ILE A 69 0.01 -2.28 -7.16
N LYS A 70 -0.34 -1.03 -6.83
CA LYS A 70 0.62 0.05 -6.54
C LYS A 70 0.55 0.40 -5.05
N ILE A 71 1.68 0.29 -4.37
CA ILE A 71 1.85 0.47 -2.93
C ILE A 71 2.81 1.64 -2.73
N PRO A 72 2.35 2.83 -2.32
CA PRO A 72 3.25 3.93 -1.96
C PRO A 72 4.20 3.51 -0.85
N LEU A 73 5.49 3.85 -0.96
CA LEU A 73 6.52 3.40 -0.03
C LEU A 73 6.29 3.94 1.39
N GLU A 74 5.71 5.14 1.51
CA GLU A 74 5.31 5.76 2.77
C GLU A 74 4.20 4.98 3.50
N ASN A 75 3.40 4.21 2.76
CA ASN A 75 2.30 3.44 3.32
C ASN A 75 2.72 2.02 3.75
N ILE A 76 3.96 1.60 3.45
CA ILE A 76 4.50 0.32 3.92
C ILE A 76 4.86 0.48 5.40
N THR A 77 4.19 -0.25 6.29
CA THR A 77 4.46 -0.17 7.73
C THR A 77 5.60 -1.11 8.11
N ASN A 78 5.57 -2.35 7.61
CA ASN A 78 6.54 -3.40 7.89
C ASN A 78 6.91 -4.18 6.61
N ILE A 79 8.16 -4.66 6.57
CA ILE A 79 8.66 -5.58 5.55
C ILE A 79 9.32 -6.73 6.29
N ASP A 80 8.60 -7.83 6.43
CA ASP A 80 9.10 -8.99 7.14
C ASP A 80 9.75 -9.98 6.15
N LYS A 81 10.97 -10.40 6.47
CA LYS A 81 11.65 -11.50 5.78
C LYS A 81 11.03 -12.82 6.26
N LYS A 82 9.77 -13.07 5.91
CA LYS A 82 9.14 -14.36 6.23
C LYS A 82 9.87 -15.48 5.49
N ARG A 83 10.40 -16.42 6.26
CA ARG A 83 10.68 -17.76 5.77
C ARG A 83 9.32 -18.42 5.58
N LEU A 84 8.81 -18.38 4.36
CA LEU A 84 7.57 -19.04 4.04
C LEU A 84 7.76 -20.56 4.21
N SER A 85 7.26 -21.09 5.33
CA SER A 85 7.01 -22.52 5.50
C SER A 85 5.76 -22.87 4.69
N ILE A 86 5.87 -22.79 3.38
CA ILE A 86 4.82 -23.24 2.49
C ILE A 86 4.75 -24.76 2.62
N GLU A 87 3.75 -25.25 3.35
CA GLU A 87 3.27 -26.63 3.24
C GLU A 87 2.44 -26.78 1.96
N VAL A 88 2.99 -26.42 0.79
CA VAL A 88 2.32 -26.75 -0.48
C VAL A 88 2.62 -28.21 -0.76
N PHE A 89 1.61 -29.03 -0.55
CA PHE A 89 1.56 -30.43 -0.94
C PHE A 89 1.45 -30.50 -2.47
N THR A 90 2.57 -30.39 -3.19
CA THR A 90 2.62 -30.86 -4.57
C THR A 90 2.59 -32.39 -4.58
N ALA A 91 1.81 -33.01 -5.48
CA ALA A 91 1.94 -34.43 -5.76
C ALA A 91 3.39 -34.71 -6.23
N GLY A 92 4.17 -35.44 -5.42
CA GLY A 92 5.62 -35.59 -5.56
C GLY A 92 6.47 -35.02 -4.43
N SER A 93 5.85 -34.43 -3.39
CA SER A 93 6.56 -33.99 -2.19
C SER A 93 6.96 -35.19 -1.33
N TYR A 94 8.25 -35.34 -1.01
CA TYR A 94 8.73 -36.40 -0.14
C TYR A 94 8.70 -35.92 1.31
N PHE A 95 8.36 -36.79 2.26
CA PHE A 95 8.47 -36.48 3.69
C PHE A 95 9.70 -37.17 4.26
N ARG A 96 10.44 -36.48 5.13
CA ARG A 96 11.45 -37.11 5.98
C ARG A 96 11.04 -36.95 7.42
N GLU A 97 10.96 -38.07 8.13
CA GLU A 97 10.71 -38.06 9.56
C GLU A 97 12.04 -37.97 10.31
N ILE A 98 12.18 -36.98 11.18
CA ILE A 98 13.34 -36.78 12.05
C ILE A 98 12.80 -36.59 13.47
N GLU A 99 13.22 -37.43 14.41
CA GLU A 99 12.80 -37.38 15.83
C GLU A 99 11.26 -37.42 16.02
N GLY A 100 10.55 -38.21 15.21
CA GLY A 100 9.09 -38.34 15.29
C GLY A 100 8.31 -37.16 14.72
N ARG A 101 8.98 -36.21 14.04
CA ARG A 101 8.35 -35.10 13.33
C ARG A 101 8.53 -35.27 11.83
N LYS A 102 7.44 -35.13 11.07
CA LYS A 102 7.45 -35.22 9.60
C LYS A 102 7.78 -33.87 8.99
N TYR A 103 8.82 -33.81 8.17
CA TYR A 103 9.24 -32.61 7.44
C TYR A 103 8.99 -32.78 5.95
N LEU A 104 8.39 -31.78 5.33
CA LEU A 104 8.19 -31.71 3.87
C LEU A 104 9.54 -31.42 3.19
N LEU A 105 10.06 -32.39 2.44
CA LEU A 105 11.20 -32.23 1.54
C LEU A 105 10.67 -31.86 0.13
N GLY A 106 10.15 -30.64 0.00
CA GLY A 106 10.12 -29.98 -1.31
C GLY A 106 11.53 -29.55 -1.72
N PRO A 107 11.79 -29.24 -3.01
CA PRO A 107 13.04 -28.60 -3.41
C PRO A 107 13.23 -27.34 -2.55
N LYS A 108 14.21 -27.39 -1.64
CA LYS A 108 14.58 -26.41 -0.59
C LYS A 108 13.60 -25.25 -0.49
N GLY A 109 12.75 -25.26 0.54
CA GLY A 109 11.78 -24.20 0.84
C GLY A 109 12.33 -22.82 0.48
N TYR A 110 11.73 -22.19 -0.52
CA TYR A 110 12.25 -20.99 -1.13
C TYR A 110 12.19 -19.85 -0.10
N ASP A 111 13.33 -19.56 0.53
CA ASP A 111 13.53 -18.38 1.38
C ASP A 111 13.63 -17.08 0.55
N ARG A 112 12.84 -17.03 -0.52
CA ARG A 112 12.85 -16.03 -1.59
C ARG A 112 11.54 -15.27 -1.60
N SER A 113 10.98 -15.01 -0.43
CA SER A 113 9.72 -14.30 -0.26
C SER A 113 9.83 -13.28 0.86
N PHE A 114 9.06 -12.20 0.74
CA PHE A 114 8.87 -11.26 1.83
C PHE A 114 7.40 -10.83 1.89
N GLU A 115 6.97 -10.47 3.10
CA GLU A 115 5.63 -9.95 3.35
C GLU A 115 5.71 -8.44 3.51
N ILE A 116 4.80 -7.74 2.83
CA ILE A 116 4.57 -6.32 2.97
C ILE A 116 3.29 -6.13 3.74
N GLU A 117 3.37 -5.33 4.80
CA GLU A 117 2.22 -4.92 5.57
C GLU A 117 1.92 -3.44 5.31
N GLN A 118 0.64 -3.16 5.06
CA GLN A 118 0.06 -1.82 5.10
C GLN A 118 -1.01 -1.78 6.19
N SER A 119 -1.53 -0.59 6.50
CA SER A 119 -2.51 -0.39 7.58
C SER A 119 -3.76 -1.25 7.47
N SER A 120 -4.17 -1.65 6.26
CA SER A 120 -5.42 -2.38 6.00
C SER A 120 -5.25 -3.73 5.31
N PHE A 121 -4.05 -4.11 4.86
CA PHE A 121 -3.84 -5.40 4.21
C PHE A 121 -2.39 -5.88 4.29
N LYS A 122 -2.21 -7.19 4.05
CA LYS A 122 -0.92 -7.86 3.94
C LYS A 122 -0.77 -8.47 2.56
N PHE A 123 0.42 -8.39 2.00
CA PHE A 123 0.73 -8.88 0.66
C PHE A 123 2.03 -9.67 0.69
N THR A 124 2.02 -10.91 0.17
CA THR A 124 3.19 -11.80 0.21
C THR A 124 3.69 -12.02 -1.20
N LEU A 125 4.92 -11.58 -1.45
CA LEU A 125 5.58 -11.79 -2.73
C LEU A 125 6.64 -12.89 -2.61
N GLY A 126 6.79 -13.69 -3.66
CA GLY A 126 7.72 -14.82 -3.72
C GLY A 126 8.53 -14.89 -5.02
N ILE A 127 9.55 -15.75 -4.97
CA ILE A 127 10.49 -16.06 -6.06
C ILE A 127 11.42 -14.87 -6.40
N PHE A 128 12.00 -14.25 -5.37
CA PHE A 128 13.06 -13.25 -5.54
C PHE A 128 14.39 -13.86 -5.95
N ALA A 129 15.08 -13.22 -6.91
CA ALA A 129 16.46 -13.58 -7.25
C ALA A 129 17.40 -13.30 -6.07
N ASP A 130 17.24 -12.12 -5.46
CA ASP A 130 17.93 -11.69 -4.25
C ASP A 130 16.95 -10.98 -3.31
N LYS A 131 16.41 -11.70 -2.33
CA LYS A 131 15.45 -11.15 -1.36
C LYS A 131 16.05 -10.00 -0.55
N GLU A 132 17.32 -10.12 -0.16
CA GLU A 132 17.94 -9.17 0.76
C GLU A 132 18.17 -7.83 0.09
N GLU A 133 18.63 -7.86 -1.16
CA GLU A 133 18.79 -6.67 -1.98
C GLU A 133 17.46 -5.91 -2.12
N TRP A 134 16.36 -6.61 -2.41
CA TRP A 134 15.04 -5.99 -2.51
C TRP A 134 14.61 -5.31 -1.21
N VAL A 135 14.72 -6.00 -0.07
CA VAL A 135 14.36 -5.43 1.24
C VAL A 135 15.22 -4.19 1.56
N ASN A 136 16.52 -4.26 1.29
CA ASN A 136 17.45 -3.15 1.53
C ASN A 136 17.12 -1.93 0.66
N LEU A 137 16.85 -2.14 -0.64
CA LEU A 137 16.49 -1.06 -1.56
C LEU A 137 15.14 -0.43 -1.20
N ILE A 138 14.15 -1.23 -0.80
CA ILE A 138 12.85 -0.69 -0.38
C ILE A 138 13.04 0.19 0.87
N ASN A 139 13.79 -0.29 1.87
CA ASN A 139 14.06 0.48 3.10
C ASN A 139 14.86 1.76 2.81
N GLN A 140 15.87 1.70 1.96
CA GLN A 140 16.67 2.87 1.56
C GLN A 140 15.78 3.94 0.92
N ASN A 141 14.91 3.57 0.00
CA ASN A 141 14.03 4.51 -0.70
C ASN A 141 12.93 5.04 0.22
N ARG A 142 12.35 4.18 1.07
CA ARG A 142 11.38 4.62 2.09
C ARG A 142 11.97 5.67 3.03
N ASN A 143 13.21 5.47 3.49
CA ASN A 143 13.87 6.42 4.37
C ASN A 143 14.20 7.75 3.68
N SER A 144 14.38 7.76 2.35
CA SER A 144 14.58 8.99 1.58
C SER A 144 13.30 9.82 1.41
N LEU A 145 12.13 9.20 1.58
CA LEU A 145 10.82 9.85 1.50
C LEU A 145 10.33 10.36 2.85
N ALA A 146 10.93 9.89 3.96
CA ALA A 146 10.61 10.41 5.27
C ALA A 146 10.77 11.93 5.23
N PRO A 147 9.71 12.72 5.54
CA PRO A 147 9.85 14.15 5.68
C PRO A 147 11.04 14.37 6.61
N SER A 148 12.07 15.09 6.13
CA SER A 148 13.18 15.49 6.99
C SER A 148 12.55 15.96 8.28
N GLU A 149 12.89 15.32 9.41
CA GLU A 149 12.27 15.60 10.71
C GLU A 149 12.04 17.09 10.81
N PRO A 150 10.82 17.56 11.13
CA PRO A 150 10.51 18.98 11.14
C PRO A 150 11.60 19.62 11.97
N THR A 151 12.51 20.35 11.29
CA THR A 151 13.72 20.85 11.94
C THR A 151 13.23 21.55 13.19
N PRO A 152 13.67 21.12 14.39
CA PRO A 152 13.17 21.68 15.64
C PRO A 152 13.17 23.19 15.46
N PRO A 153 12.04 23.89 15.71
CA PRO A 153 11.85 25.27 15.29
C PRO A 153 13.12 26.02 15.61
N LYS A 154 13.88 26.37 14.55
CA LYS A 154 15.22 26.93 14.69
C LYS A 154 14.99 28.15 15.56
N GLU A 155 15.47 28.11 16.81
CA GLU A 155 15.12 29.07 17.85
C GLU A 155 15.45 30.46 17.29
N ILE A 156 14.42 31.15 16.80
CA ILE A 156 14.61 32.38 16.06
C ILE A 156 15.03 33.39 17.11
N SER A 157 16.34 33.64 17.17
CA SER A 157 16.92 34.71 17.97
C SER A 157 16.15 35.99 17.63
N GLN A 158 15.41 36.52 18.62
CA GLN A 158 14.38 37.54 18.48
C GLN A 158 14.92 38.94 18.12
N LYS A 159 16.03 39.06 17.38
CA LYS A 159 16.72 40.34 17.16
C LYS A 159 16.56 40.97 15.77
N GLU A 160 15.82 40.34 14.86
CA GLU A 160 15.77 40.79 13.45
C GLU A 160 14.34 40.88 12.86
N GLN A 161 13.34 41.09 13.71
CA GLN A 161 11.93 41.18 13.28
C GLN A 161 11.38 42.61 13.44
N VAL A 162 12.01 43.60 12.79
CA VAL A 162 11.46 44.96 12.67
C VAL A 162 11.66 45.51 11.25
N GLU A 163 11.39 44.76 10.18
CA GLU A 163 11.26 45.37 8.84
C GLU A 163 10.62 44.47 7.77
N ALA A 164 9.43 43.93 8.01
CA ALA A 164 8.63 43.36 6.92
C ALA A 164 7.14 43.30 7.29
N THR A 165 6.47 44.45 7.22
CA THR A 165 5.02 44.53 7.33
C THR A 165 4.44 44.95 5.99
N ALA A 166 3.83 44.03 5.24
CA ALA A 166 2.60 44.26 4.48
C ALA A 166 2.17 42.98 3.74
N MET A 167 0.87 42.66 3.88
CA MET A 167 0.13 41.49 3.34
C MET A 167 0.30 40.17 4.11
N ARG A 168 -0.27 40.12 5.32
CA ARG A 168 -0.71 38.87 5.95
C ARG A 168 -2.12 38.55 5.48
N GLU A 169 -2.29 37.52 4.67
CA GLU A 169 -3.59 36.89 4.44
C GLU A 169 -4.11 36.30 5.76
N LYS A 170 -5.31 36.73 6.15
CA LYS A 170 -5.99 36.27 7.35
C LYS A 170 -6.77 35.02 6.97
N ILE A 171 -6.19 33.83 7.13
CA ILE A 171 -6.90 32.57 6.91
C ILE A 171 -7.94 32.41 8.04
N ILE A 172 -9.22 32.58 7.70
CA ILE A 172 -10.34 32.35 8.61
C ILE A 172 -10.70 30.86 8.50
N ILE A 173 -10.28 30.07 9.49
CA ILE A 173 -10.69 28.68 9.63
C ILE A 173 -12.14 28.69 10.15
N LYS A 174 -13.12 28.42 9.27
CA LYS A 174 -14.52 28.25 9.67
C LYS A 174 -14.76 26.78 10.02
N GLU A 175 -15.06 26.52 11.28
CA GLU A 175 -15.50 25.20 11.74
C GLU A 175 -16.94 24.96 11.28
N ILE A 176 -17.15 23.96 10.41
CA ILE A 176 -18.47 23.59 9.90
C ILE A 176 -19.11 22.63 10.89
N VAL A 177 -19.99 23.14 11.75
CA VAL A 177 -20.77 22.33 12.69
C VAL A 177 -21.94 21.67 11.95
N LYS A 178 -22.05 20.34 12.05
CA LYS A 178 -23.15 19.55 11.48
C LYS A 178 -24.20 19.21 12.55
N ILE A 179 -25.47 19.29 12.18
CA ILE A 179 -26.64 18.93 13.01
C ILE A 179 -27.41 17.77 12.39
N LYS A 180 -27.97 16.88 13.22
CA LYS A 180 -28.81 15.77 12.73
C LYS A 180 -30.24 16.24 12.48
N CYS A 181 -30.83 15.83 11.36
CA CYS A 181 -32.24 16.04 11.06
C CYS A 181 -33.12 15.20 12.00
N PRO A 182 -34.10 15.78 12.72
CA PRO A 182 -34.93 15.04 13.66
C PRO A 182 -35.90 14.06 12.98
N TYR A 183 -36.16 14.24 11.69
CA TYR A 183 -37.12 13.42 10.93
C TYR A 183 -36.49 12.19 10.26
N CYS A 184 -35.25 12.29 9.78
CA CYS A 184 -34.59 11.21 9.01
C CYS A 184 -33.17 10.88 9.46
N GLY A 185 -32.60 11.62 10.43
CA GLY A 185 -31.27 11.37 10.97
C GLY A 185 -30.08 11.89 10.12
N THR A 186 -30.32 12.41 8.90
CA THR A 186 -29.25 12.93 8.04
C THR A 186 -28.52 14.12 8.68
N LEU A 187 -27.19 14.17 8.57
CA LEU A 187 -26.37 15.29 9.00
C LEU A 187 -26.45 16.44 7.99
N ASN A 188 -26.83 17.63 8.44
CA ASN A 188 -26.93 18.86 7.66
C ASN A 188 -26.07 19.96 8.28
N ASP A 189 -25.70 20.97 7.51
CA ASP A 189 -24.98 22.13 8.06
C ASP A 189 -25.88 22.92 9.00
N GLN A 190 -25.33 23.45 10.11
CA GLN A 190 -26.10 24.22 11.10
C GLN A 190 -26.85 25.42 10.51
N THR A 191 -26.37 25.97 9.39
CA THR A 191 -27.02 27.09 8.68
C THR A 191 -28.15 26.67 7.74
N SER A 192 -28.42 25.38 7.57
CA SER A 192 -29.46 24.87 6.67
C SER A 192 -30.85 24.96 7.31
N SER A 193 -31.80 25.62 6.64
CA SER A 193 -33.19 25.72 7.09
C SER A 193 -34.04 24.49 6.76
N ARG A 194 -33.56 23.61 5.87
CA ARG A 194 -34.24 22.38 5.43
C ARG A 194 -33.25 21.24 5.28
N CYS A 195 -33.73 20.02 5.52
CA CYS A 195 -32.96 18.80 5.33
C CYS A 195 -32.70 18.56 3.85
N GLN A 196 -31.43 18.37 3.49
CA GLN A 196 -31.02 18.05 2.11
C GLN A 196 -31.57 16.68 1.64
N HIS A 197 -31.92 15.78 2.58
CA HIS A 197 -32.44 14.47 2.23
C HIS A 197 -33.96 14.41 2.17
N CYS A 198 -34.67 14.85 3.22
CA CYS A 198 -36.13 14.70 3.32
C CYS A 198 -36.93 15.99 3.10
N GLY A 199 -36.27 17.14 2.92
CA GLY A 199 -36.93 18.44 2.73
C GLY A 199 -37.61 19.02 3.98
N ALA A 200 -37.66 18.28 5.09
CA ALA A 200 -38.24 18.76 6.34
C ALA A 200 -37.46 19.95 6.91
N ARG A 201 -38.16 20.85 7.61
CA ARG A 201 -37.57 22.06 8.19
C ARG A 201 -36.66 21.70 9.38
N ILE A 202 -35.45 22.26 9.42
CA ILE A 202 -34.48 22.04 10.50
C ILE A 202 -34.33 23.36 11.24
N ASN A 203 -35.20 23.59 12.22
CA ASN A 203 -35.20 24.76 13.10
C ASN A 203 -35.56 24.31 14.51
#